data_AF-A0A9Q3K607-F1
#
_entry.id   AF-A0A9Q3K607-F1
#
_cell.length_a   1.000
_cell.length_b   1.000
_cell.length_c   1.000
_cell.angle_alpha   90.00
_cell.angle_beta   90.00
_cell.angle_gamma   90.00
#
_symmetry.space_group_name_H-M   'P 1'
#
loop_
_entity.id
_entity.type
_entity.pdbx_description
1 polymer ?
#
loop_
_entity_poly.entity_id
_entity_poly.type
_entity_poly.pdbx_seq_one_letter_code
_entity_poly.pdbx_strand_id
1 'polypeptide(L)'
;MIKALHGPNSVQLELTGELMNKHPTFPVSLIKPYSSSNKELFPLRNKPPLEIPPLEEGEEKKIVKVLKERRTRKKEREYLVRYRNPTHEDEWLLEKDITNLEKLSRRFRHERKPKE
;
A
#
# COMPACT_ATOMS: atom_id res chain seq x y z
N MET A 1 23.03 3.36 16.75
CA MET A 1 24.36 3.72 17.31
C MET A 1 24.80 2.65 18.31
N ILE A 2 26.05 2.67 18.80
CA ILE A 2 26.46 1.79 19.92
C ILE A 2 25.90 2.36 21.22
N LYS A 3 25.15 1.55 21.97
CA LYS A 3 24.52 1.93 23.24
C LYS A 3 25.37 1.51 24.44
N ALA A 4 25.92 0.31 24.42
CA ALA A 4 26.76 -0.22 25.50
C ALA A 4 27.71 -1.31 24.98
N LEU A 5 28.86 -1.47 25.63
CA LEU A 5 29.75 -2.61 25.43
C LEU A 5 29.41 -3.68 26.49
N HIS A 6 29.19 -4.91 26.06
CA HIS A 6 28.98 -6.06 26.95
C HIS A 6 30.21 -6.98 26.88
N GLY A 7 31.06 -6.88 27.90
CA GLY A 7 32.31 -7.62 27.98
C GLY A 7 33.27 -7.28 26.82
N PRO A 8 34.27 -8.14 26.57
CA PRO A 8 35.29 -7.87 25.54
C PRO A 8 34.79 -8.11 24.10
N ASN A 9 33.75 -8.92 23.92
CA ASN A 9 33.41 -9.48 22.62
C ASN A 9 32.02 -9.11 22.09
N SER A 10 31.21 -8.38 22.85
CA SER A 10 29.85 -8.04 22.42
C SER A 10 29.50 -6.58 22.64
N VAL A 11 28.64 -6.07 21.77
CA VAL A 11 28.18 -4.68 21.77
C VAL A 11 26.67 -4.66 21.60
N GLN A 12 26.03 -3.81 22.37
CA GLN A 12 24.62 -3.51 22.22
C GLN A 12 24.44 -2.31 21.30
N LEU A 13 23.67 -2.50 20.23
CA LEU A 13 23.30 -1.47 19.27
C LEU A 13 21.89 -0.97 19.55
N GLU A 14 21.71 0.33 19.37
CA GLU A 14 20.42 0.96 19.25
C GLU A 14 19.95 0.84 17.79
N LEU A 15 18.96 -0.03 17.57
CA LEU A 15 18.36 -0.34 16.28
C LEU A 15 17.08 0.48 16.09
N THR A 16 16.86 1.03 14.90
CA THR A 16 15.70 1.87 14.56
C THR A 16 15.02 1.39 13.28
N GLY A 17 13.75 1.78 13.11
CA GLY A 17 12.95 1.43 11.93
C GLY A 17 12.72 -0.07 11.79
N GLU A 18 12.93 -0.61 10.59
CA GLU A 18 12.74 -2.03 10.26
C GLU A 18 13.63 -2.99 11.09
N LEU A 19 14.70 -2.47 11.70
CA LEU A 19 15.66 -3.26 12.47
C LEU A 19 15.28 -3.42 13.95
N MET A 20 14.23 -2.75 14.43
CA MET A 20 13.80 -2.82 15.84
C MET A 20 13.44 -4.24 16.29
N ASN A 21 12.98 -5.09 15.38
CA ASN A 21 12.58 -6.47 15.68
C ASN A 21 13.77 -7.44 15.75
N LYS A 22 15.00 -6.99 15.47
CA LYS A 22 16.20 -7.82 15.53
C LYS A 22 16.86 -7.74 16.91
N HIS A 23 17.61 -8.78 17.27
CA HIS A 23 18.34 -8.80 18.54
C HIS A 23 19.40 -7.69 18.56
N PRO A 24 19.47 -6.85 19.62
CA PRO A 24 20.32 -5.66 19.64
C PRO A 24 21.79 -5.95 19.96
N THR A 25 22.14 -7.17 20.37
CA THR A 25 23.51 -7.54 20.75
C THR A 25 24.24 -8.21 19.60
N PHE A 26 25.40 -7.67 19.22
CA PHE A 26 26.23 -8.14 18.12
C PHE A 26 27.69 -8.36 18.56
N PRO A 27 28.43 -9.30 17.96
CA PRO A 27 29.86 -9.44 18.14
C PRO A 27 30.65 -8.20 17.71
N VAL A 28 31.69 -7.83 18.48
CA VAL A 28 32.59 -6.70 18.16
C VAL A 28 33.26 -6.88 16.80
N SER A 29 33.58 -8.11 16.41
CA SER A 29 34.23 -8.45 15.13
C SER A 29 33.42 -8.06 13.88
N LEU A 30 32.10 -7.89 14.03
CA LEU A 30 31.21 -7.50 12.94
C LEU A 30 31.06 -5.98 12.81
N ILE A 31 31.62 -5.21 13.76
CA ILE A 31 31.49 -3.76 13.78
C ILE A 31 32.68 -3.15 13.05
N LYS A 32 32.38 -2.25 12.11
CA LYS A 32 33.38 -1.42 11.43
C LYS A 32 33.18 0.04 11.82
N PRO A 33 34.27 0.80 12.03
CA PRO A 33 34.16 2.23 12.27
C PRO A 33 33.51 2.89 11.04
N TYR A 34 32.53 3.74 11.30
CA TYR A 34 31.92 4.54 10.25
C TYR A 34 32.87 5.67 9.84
N SER A 35 33.20 5.74 8.55
CA SER A 35 33.91 6.88 7.96
C SER A 35 32.97 7.62 7.03
N SER A 36 32.86 8.94 7.20
CA SER A 36 32.18 9.78 6.22
C SER A 36 32.94 9.74 4.90
N SER A 37 32.20 9.85 3.79
CA SER A 37 32.84 9.97 2.47
C SER A 37 33.45 11.36 2.33
N ASN A 38 34.74 11.44 2.01
CA ASN A 38 35.39 12.71 1.71
C ASN A 38 34.78 13.31 0.41
N LYS A 39 34.21 14.52 0.50
CA LYS A 39 33.54 15.19 -0.61
C LYS A 39 34.51 15.71 -1.66
N GLU A 40 35.75 16.03 -1.29
CA GLU A 40 36.78 16.54 -2.20
C GLU A 40 37.30 15.42 -3.12
N LEU A 41 37.46 14.21 -2.58
CA LEU A 41 37.93 13.04 -3.34
C LEU A 41 36.81 12.37 -4.15
N PHE A 42 35.55 12.53 -3.74
CA PHE A 42 34.40 11.86 -4.36
C PHE A 42 33.20 12.80 -4.56
N PRO A 43 33.32 13.82 -5.42
CA PRO A 43 32.27 14.83 -5.63
C PRO A 43 30.96 14.25 -6.22
N LEU A 44 31.04 13.12 -6.92
CA LEU A 44 29.90 12.44 -7.55
C LEU A 44 29.12 11.50 -6.62
N ARG A 45 29.52 11.34 -5.34
CA ARG A 45 28.81 10.46 -4.38
C ARG A 45 27.57 11.10 -3.74
N ASN A 46 27.16 12.29 -4.19
CA ASN A 46 25.91 12.88 -3.77
C ASN A 46 24.76 12.04 -4.36
N LYS A 47 23.93 11.44 -3.50
CA LYS A 47 22.69 10.79 -3.96
C LYS A 47 21.84 11.87 -4.63
N PRO A 48 21.43 11.70 -5.89
CA PRO A 48 20.46 12.61 -6.47
C PRO A 48 19.20 12.59 -5.60
N PRO A 49 18.48 13.71 -5.49
CA PRO A 49 17.14 13.71 -4.91
C PRO A 49 16.32 12.61 -5.59
N LEU A 50 15.62 11.79 -4.80
CA LEU A 50 14.67 10.84 -5.36
C LEU A 50 13.56 11.67 -6.02
N GLU A 51 13.56 11.75 -7.35
CA GLU A 51 12.42 12.25 -8.11
C GLU A 51 11.30 11.23 -7.97
N ILE A 52 10.39 11.48 -7.03
CA ILE A 52 9.15 10.73 -6.93
C ILE A 52 8.33 11.21 -8.15
N PRO A 53 8.03 10.34 -9.12
CA PRO A 53 7.18 10.74 -10.23
C PRO A 53 5.84 11.24 -9.66
N PRO A 54 5.22 12.27 -10.27
CA PRO A 54 3.90 12.69 -9.86
C PRO A 54 2.99 11.45 -9.91
N LEU A 55 2.30 11.19 -8.79
CA LEU A 55 1.26 10.19 -8.75
C LEU A 55 0.20 10.68 -9.74
N GLU A 56 0.13 10.08 -10.93
CA GLU A 56 -1.01 10.30 -11.82
C GLU A 56 -2.25 10.04 -10.96
N GLU A 57 -3.08 11.06 -10.74
CA GLU A 57 -4.39 10.88 -10.13
C GLU A 57 -5.10 9.86 -11.02
N GLY A 58 -5.09 8.60 -10.57
CA GLY A 58 -5.59 7.50 -11.36
C GLY A 58 -6.99 7.85 -11.83
N GLU A 59 -7.25 7.65 -13.13
CA GLU A 59 -8.52 7.99 -13.75
C GLU A 59 -9.68 7.65 -12.81
N GLU A 60 -10.54 8.62 -12.53
CA GLU A 60 -11.68 8.40 -11.64
C GLU A 60 -12.49 7.19 -12.15
N LYS A 61 -12.47 6.10 -11.37
CA LYS A 61 -13.10 4.84 -11.75
C LYS A 61 -14.62 5.03 -11.87
N LYS A 62 -15.10 5.28 -13.09
CA LYS A 62 -16.53 5.52 -13.34
C LYS A 62 -17.28 4.19 -13.45
N ILE A 63 -18.16 3.94 -12.49
CA ILE A 63 -19.03 2.75 -12.46
C ILE A 63 -20.17 2.91 -13.48
N VAL A 64 -20.39 1.90 -14.31
CA VAL A 64 -21.41 1.89 -15.38
C VAL A 64 -22.58 0.97 -15.06
N LYS A 65 -22.31 -0.19 -14.46
CA LYS A 65 -23.33 -1.23 -14.28
C LYS A 65 -23.11 -2.02 -12.99
N VAL A 66 -24.21 -2.47 -12.37
CA VAL A 66 -24.21 -3.48 -11.31
C VAL A 66 -24.57 -4.82 -11.94
N LEU A 67 -23.75 -5.82 -11.70
CA LEU A 67 -23.89 -7.17 -12.27
C LEU A 67 -24.52 -8.14 -11.29
N LYS A 68 -24.18 -8.04 -10.00
CA LYS A 68 -24.66 -8.93 -8.94
C LYS A 68 -24.78 -8.17 -7.62
N GLU A 69 -25.61 -8.69 -6.72
CA GLU A 69 -25.71 -8.24 -5.34
C GLU A 69 -25.49 -9.43 -4.41
N ARG A 70 -24.83 -9.21 -3.28
CA ARG A 70 -24.68 -10.22 -2.22
C ARG A 70 -24.73 -9.55 -0.84
N ARG A 71 -24.92 -10.36 0.19
CA ARG A 71 -24.88 -9.91 1.58
C ARG A 71 -23.66 -10.49 2.28
N THR A 72 -22.90 -9.66 2.98
CA THR A 72 -21.72 -10.09 3.73
C THR A 72 -22.13 -10.71 5.06
N ARG A 73 -21.16 -11.38 5.72
CA ARG A 73 -21.34 -11.93 7.08
C ARG A 73 -21.70 -10.86 8.11
N LYS A 74 -21.31 -9.60 7.88
CA LYS A 74 -21.65 -8.44 8.71
C LYS A 74 -23.03 -7.83 8.41
N LYS A 75 -23.87 -8.52 7.64
CA LYS A 75 -25.21 -8.07 7.16
C LYS A 75 -25.19 -6.87 6.22
N GLU A 76 -24.02 -6.42 5.77
CA GLU A 76 -23.86 -5.32 4.80
C GLU A 76 -24.11 -5.83 3.38
N ARG A 77 -24.55 -4.95 2.48
CA ARG A 77 -24.80 -5.26 1.07
C ARG A 77 -23.58 -4.87 0.25
N GLU A 78 -23.15 -5.79 -0.60
CA GLU A 78 -22.11 -5.56 -1.60
C GLU A 78 -22.69 -5.75 -3.00
N TYR A 79 -22.19 -4.95 -3.92
CA TYR A 79 -22.59 -4.95 -5.32
C TYR A 79 -21.35 -5.20 -6.18
N LEU A 80 -21.45 -6.18 -7.08
CA LEU A 80 -20.42 -6.41 -8.09
C LEU A 80 -20.62 -5.37 -9.19
N VAL A 81 -19.68 -4.44 -9.30
CA VAL A 81 -19.74 -3.32 -10.22
C VAL A 81 -18.85 -3.55 -11.43
N ARG A 82 -19.29 -3.04 -12.58
CA ARG A 82 -18.52 -2.96 -13.81
C ARG A 82 -18.19 -1.50 -14.11
N TYR A 83 -16.91 -1.24 -14.34
CA TYR A 83 -16.39 0.08 -14.69
C TYR A 83 -16.55 0.39 -16.18
N ARG A 84 -16.46 1.68 -16.52
CA ARG A 84 -16.48 2.15 -17.91
C ARG A 84 -15.23 1.77 -18.66
N ASN A 85 -14.08 1.91 -18.01
CA ASN A 85 -12.79 1.61 -18.62
C ASN A 85 -12.55 0.09 -18.53
N PRO A 86 -12.36 -0.62 -19.66
CA PRO A 86 -12.14 -2.07 -19.67
C PRO A 86 -10.85 -2.52 -18.97
N THR A 87 -9.93 -1.60 -18.68
CA THR A 87 -8.72 -1.88 -17.90
C THR A 87 -9.02 -2.19 -16.44
N HIS A 88 -10.14 -1.69 -15.90
CA HIS A 88 -10.53 -1.98 -14.53
C HIS A 88 -11.39 -3.25 -14.47
N GLU A 89 -10.93 -4.20 -13.65
CA GLU A 89 -11.66 -5.44 -13.39
C GLU A 89 -12.95 -5.19 -12.58
N ASP A 90 -13.90 -6.12 -12.69
CA ASP A 90 -15.14 -6.06 -11.93
C ASP A 90 -14.87 -6.28 -10.43
N GLU A 91 -15.34 -5.36 -9.57
CA GLU A 91 -15.02 -5.34 -8.14
C GLU A 91 -16.29 -5.40 -7.28
N TRP A 92 -16.22 -6.00 -6.09
CA TRP A 92 -17.29 -5.95 -5.09
C TRP A 92 -17.14 -4.70 -4.23
N LEU A 93 -18.08 -3.77 -4.35
CA LEU A 93 -18.09 -2.54 -3.56
C LEU A 93 -19.26 -2.51 -2.58
N LEU A 94 -19.05 -1.83 -1.46
CA LEU A 94 -20.10 -1.57 -0.49
C LEU A 94 -21.08 -0.53 -1.03
N GLU A 95 -22.30 -0.55 -0.49
CA GLU A 95 -23.34 0.44 -0.80
C GLU A 95 -22.87 1.91 -0.62
N LYS A 96 -21.99 2.16 0.35
CA LYS A 96 -21.47 3.50 0.67
C LYS A 96 -20.47 4.02 -0.36
N ASP A 97 -19.79 3.13 -1.07
CA ASP A 97 -18.68 3.49 -1.98
C ASP A 97 -19.19 3.75 -3.41
N ILE A 98 -20.49 3.64 -3.65
CA ILE A 98 -21.13 3.77 -4.96
C ILE A 98 -22.00 5.03 -4.99
N THR A 99 -21.51 6.11 -5.59
CA THR A 99 -22.19 7.41 -5.63
C THR A 99 -23.58 7.38 -6.29
N ASN A 100 -23.80 6.52 -7.28
CA ASN A 100 -25.04 6.46 -8.09
C ASN A 100 -25.82 5.14 -7.95
N LEU A 101 -25.74 4.50 -6.77
CA LEU A 101 -26.27 3.15 -6.56
C LEU A 101 -27.76 3.02 -6.86
N GLU A 102 -28.59 3.99 -6.48
CA GLU A 102 -30.05 3.89 -6.69
C GLU A 102 -30.42 3.73 -8.17
N LYS A 103 -29.79 4.52 -9.04
CA LYS A 103 -30.05 4.48 -10.48
C LYS A 103 -29.59 3.16 -11.09
N LEU A 104 -28.42 2.67 -10.67
CA LEU A 104 -27.82 1.43 -11.17
C LEU A 104 -28.60 0.20 -10.68
N SER A 105 -28.99 0.17 -9.41
CA SER A 105 -29.78 -0.92 -8.82
C SER A 105 -31.19 -1.03 -9.40
N ARG A 106 -31.85 0.10 -9.70
CA ARG A 106 -33.14 0.11 -10.41
C ARG A 106 -33.05 -0.57 -11.77
N ARG A 107 -32.04 -0.22 -12.58
CA ARG A 107 -31.79 -0.84 -13.89
C ARG A 107 -31.52 -2.34 -13.74
N PHE A 108 -30.67 -2.70 -12.80
CA PHE A 108 -30.36 -4.10 -12.48
C PHE A 108 -31.62 -4.92 -12.14
N ARG A 109 -32.49 -4.39 -11.27
CA ARG A 109 -33.75 -5.06 -10.91
C ARG A 109 -34.71 -5.19 -12.10
N HIS A 110 -34.76 -4.17 -12.97
CA HIS A 110 -35.58 -4.21 -14.17
C HIS A 110 -35.10 -5.27 -15.17
N GLU A 111 -33.80 -5.39 -15.39
CA GLU A 111 -33.20 -6.42 -16.26
C GLU A 111 -33.40 -7.84 -15.75
N ARG A 112 -33.51 -8.02 -14.42
CA ARG A 112 -33.72 -9.35 -13.80
C ARG A 112 -35.17 -9.79 -13.75
N LYS A 113 -36.14 -8.92 -14.06
CA LYS A 113 -37.52 -9.35 -14.19
C LYS A 113 -37.62 -10.27 -15.41
N PRO A 114 -38.18 -11.49 -15.29
CA PRO A 114 -38.49 -12.29 -16.46
C PRO A 114 -39.43 -11.46 -17.35
N LYS A 115 -39.15 -11.40 -18.66
CA LYS A 115 -40.12 -10.90 -19.62
C LYS A 115 -41.27 -11.90 -19.64
N GLU A 116 -42.46 -11.44 -19.28
CA GLU A 116 -43.72 -12.17 -19.48
C GLU A 116 -43.96 -12.44 -20.97
#